data_AF-E8UBR9-F1
#
_entry.id   AF-E8UBR9-F1
#
_cell.length_a   1.000
_cell.length_b   1.000
_cell.length_c   1.000
_cell.angle_alpha   90.00
_cell.angle_beta   90.00
_cell.angle_gamma   90.00
#
_symmetry.space_group_name_H-M   'P 1'
#
loop_
_entity.id
_entity.type
_entity.pdbx_description
1 polymer ?
#
loop_
_entity_poly.entity_id
_entity_poly.type
_entity_poly.pdbx_seq_one_letter_code
_entity_poly.pdbx_strand_id
1 'polypeptide(L)'
;MLRRSPKLAAALLAYIGLPYLLVQWLNLGVVRHGSAARRTAALTFDDGPDPATTPQVLDALRDAGAHATFFVLDGCAEAHPDLIERMQAEGHEVAVHGGRHRHAWLRTPWNMMLDPARAAARIARVTGSAPVHYRPPHGAYTLATVIGMRRAGLRGAHWTVTAYDWDDRTTPEDVQRRVLRRIDHGGVIVLHDAGPGARTTVPALPGLLAALRERGYTLMALRDLPGARVLRGPDLLRRAARALDRAYDRVSGARPITGHRDSFLRVGVSSFPLPDVTLPDGTRVPSGSPQLEFHVHNARLVDAGLRRAGTQTREALRELARALEVNPTWARADALYCLSALHPVLRGVGFETVDVPQGMERRLGAWARVLRGAYGTTRAKAPQPKLSVISLDEVRRRYGAEVNA
;
A
#
# COMPACT_ATOMS: atom_id res chain seq x y z
N MET A 1 23.41 -38.95 -11.15
CA MET A 1 23.84 -37.89 -10.20
C MET A 1 24.40 -36.70 -10.98
N LEU A 2 23.66 -35.61 -11.15
CA LEU A 2 24.22 -34.38 -11.73
C LEU A 2 25.27 -33.83 -10.75
N ARG A 3 26.56 -33.89 -11.13
CA ARG A 3 27.63 -33.16 -10.43
C ARG A 3 27.27 -31.68 -10.44
N ARG A 4 27.02 -31.10 -9.26
CA ARG A 4 26.69 -29.67 -9.10
C ARG A 4 27.89 -28.84 -9.55
N SER A 5 27.84 -28.30 -10.78
CA SER A 5 28.84 -27.36 -11.29
C SER A 5 28.64 -26.01 -10.59
N PRO A 6 29.64 -25.48 -9.85
CA PRO A 6 29.51 -24.18 -9.20
C PRO A 6 29.30 -23.04 -10.21
N LYS A 7 29.80 -23.19 -11.45
CA LYS A 7 29.57 -22.22 -12.54
C LYS A 7 28.11 -22.18 -12.99
N LEU A 8 27.45 -23.34 -13.10
CA LEU A 8 26.03 -23.43 -13.44
C LEU A 8 25.15 -22.84 -12.32
N ALA A 9 25.49 -23.12 -11.05
CA ALA A 9 24.79 -22.55 -9.91
C ALA A 9 24.92 -21.03 -9.86
N ALA A 10 26.12 -20.48 -10.08
CA ALA A 10 26.36 -19.05 -10.16
C ALA A 10 25.59 -18.39 -11.33
N ALA A 11 25.55 -19.03 -12.50
CA ALA A 11 24.80 -18.54 -13.65
C ALA A 11 23.28 -18.51 -13.39
N LEU A 12 22.71 -19.56 -12.78
CA LEU A 12 21.29 -19.60 -12.39
C LEU A 12 20.96 -18.56 -11.32
N LEU A 13 21.85 -18.37 -10.34
CA LEU A 13 21.72 -17.34 -9.33
C LEU A 13 21.70 -15.95 -10.01
N ALA A 14 22.61 -15.67 -10.95
CA ALA A 14 22.64 -14.40 -11.65
C ALA A 14 21.41 -14.19 -12.57
N TYR A 15 20.93 -15.25 -13.22
CA TYR A 15 19.87 -15.16 -14.22
C TYR A 15 18.46 -15.06 -13.61
N ILE A 16 18.21 -15.79 -12.52
CA ILE A 16 16.89 -15.88 -11.87
C ILE A 16 16.97 -15.42 -10.42
N GLY A 17 17.94 -15.90 -9.65
CA GLY A 17 18.04 -15.62 -8.21
C GLY A 17 18.18 -14.12 -7.90
N LEU A 18 19.07 -13.43 -8.61
CA LEU A 18 19.33 -12.01 -8.42
C LEU A 18 18.17 -11.14 -8.89
N PRO A 19 17.59 -11.31 -10.11
CA PRO A 19 16.36 -10.62 -10.49
C PRO A 19 15.19 -10.90 -9.55
N TYR A 20 15.01 -12.12 -9.08
CA TYR A 20 14.00 -12.45 -8.08
C TYR A 20 14.23 -11.69 -6.76
N LEU A 21 15.47 -11.70 -6.25
CA LEU A 21 15.84 -10.96 -5.05
C LEU A 21 15.66 -9.45 -5.24
N LEU A 22 16.14 -8.88 -6.35
CA LEU A 22 16.10 -7.44 -6.59
C LEU A 22 14.69 -6.95 -6.91
N VAL A 23 13.95 -7.65 -7.77
CA VAL A 23 12.65 -7.20 -8.29
C VAL A 23 11.50 -7.71 -7.45
N GLN A 24 11.43 -8.99 -7.10
CA GLN A 24 10.28 -9.52 -6.35
C GLN A 24 10.46 -9.32 -4.84
N TRP A 25 11.66 -9.54 -4.33
CA TRP A 25 11.92 -9.35 -2.91
C TRP A 25 12.21 -7.89 -2.58
N LEU A 26 13.14 -7.21 -3.25
CA LEU A 26 13.53 -5.82 -2.98
C LEU A 26 12.72 -4.76 -3.75
N ASN A 27 11.94 -5.13 -4.77
CA ASN A 27 11.11 -4.22 -5.59
C ASN A 27 11.86 -3.19 -6.41
N LEU A 28 13.15 -3.39 -6.62
CA LEU A 28 13.98 -2.48 -7.37
C LEU A 28 13.72 -2.62 -8.87
N GLY A 29 13.60 -1.49 -9.56
CA GLY A 29 13.42 -1.48 -11.01
C GLY A 29 11.97 -1.69 -11.47
N VAL A 30 11.00 -1.73 -10.57
CA VAL A 30 9.56 -1.84 -10.88
C VAL A 30 8.72 -0.81 -10.13
N VAL A 31 7.57 -0.48 -10.69
CA VAL A 31 6.45 0.20 -10.03
C VAL A 31 5.70 -0.85 -9.22
N ARG A 32 5.53 -0.63 -7.91
CA ARG A 32 4.79 -1.57 -7.05
C ARG A 32 3.75 -0.90 -6.16
N HIS A 33 3.93 0.38 -5.86
CA HIS A 33 3.06 1.15 -5.00
C HIS A 33 3.18 2.64 -5.33
N GLY A 34 2.14 3.39 -4.98
CA GLY A 34 2.13 4.84 -5.00
C GLY A 34 2.39 5.46 -3.62
N SER A 35 1.97 6.71 -3.53
CA SER A 35 2.00 7.58 -2.37
C SER A 35 1.07 7.08 -1.28
N ALA A 36 1.52 7.16 -0.02
CA ALA A 36 0.72 6.86 1.15
C ALA A 36 -0.15 8.06 1.60
N ALA A 37 -0.15 9.17 0.86
CA ALA A 37 -0.80 10.42 1.25
C ALA A 37 -2.33 10.32 1.35
N ARG A 38 -2.94 9.46 0.54
CA ARG A 38 -4.39 9.33 0.38
C ARG A 38 -4.78 7.86 0.23
N ARG A 39 -6.04 7.55 0.52
CA ARG A 39 -6.67 6.26 0.24
C ARG A 39 -6.92 6.10 -1.26
N THR A 40 -5.85 5.96 -2.03
CA THR A 40 -5.91 5.66 -3.47
C THR A 40 -5.27 4.32 -3.72
N ALA A 41 -5.79 3.53 -4.65
CA ALA A 41 -5.18 2.26 -5.04
C ALA A 41 -5.33 2.00 -6.54
N ALA A 42 -4.34 1.34 -7.12
CA ALA A 42 -4.45 0.84 -8.49
C ALA A 42 -5.09 -0.54 -8.48
N LEU A 43 -6.17 -0.69 -9.24
CA LEU A 43 -6.78 -1.98 -9.53
C LEU A 43 -6.23 -2.49 -10.86
N THR A 44 -5.72 -3.72 -10.89
CA THR A 44 -5.10 -4.28 -12.09
C THR A 44 -5.60 -5.69 -12.37
N PHE A 45 -5.80 -5.99 -13.65
CA PHE A 45 -6.24 -7.28 -14.16
C PHE A 45 -5.19 -7.84 -15.12
N ASP A 46 -4.83 -9.11 -14.95
CA ASP A 46 -3.90 -9.82 -15.84
C ASP A 46 -4.66 -10.86 -16.69
N ASP A 47 -4.05 -11.25 -17.81
CA ASP A 47 -4.39 -12.34 -18.76
C ASP A 47 -5.36 -12.02 -19.90
N GLY A 48 -6.22 -11.02 -19.77
CA GLY A 48 -7.23 -10.69 -20.79
C GLY A 48 -6.70 -10.05 -22.07
N PRO A 49 -7.60 -9.54 -22.94
CA PRO A 49 -9.06 -9.62 -22.81
C PRO A 49 -9.63 -11.01 -23.17
N ASP A 50 -10.73 -11.39 -22.53
CA ASP A 50 -11.55 -12.57 -22.83
C ASP A 50 -13.01 -12.11 -23.06
N PRO A 51 -13.62 -12.43 -24.23
CA PRO A 51 -14.97 -11.98 -24.57
C PRO A 51 -16.07 -12.50 -23.65
N ALA A 52 -15.83 -13.58 -22.90
CA ALA A 52 -16.80 -14.12 -21.96
C ALA A 52 -16.82 -13.36 -20.62
N THR A 53 -15.67 -12.85 -20.16
CA THR A 53 -15.51 -12.35 -18.78
C THR A 53 -15.09 -10.89 -18.68
N THR A 54 -14.22 -10.40 -19.58
CA THR A 54 -13.77 -9.00 -19.58
C THR A 54 -14.93 -7.99 -19.67
N PRO A 55 -15.99 -8.19 -20.47
CA PRO A 55 -17.13 -7.25 -20.49
C PRO A 55 -17.78 -7.05 -19.13
N GLN A 56 -17.92 -8.12 -18.35
CA GLN A 56 -18.54 -8.09 -17.01
C GLN A 56 -17.66 -7.32 -16.00
N VAL A 57 -16.33 -7.43 -16.14
CA VAL A 57 -15.39 -6.64 -15.35
C VAL A 57 -15.52 -5.15 -15.68
N LEU A 58 -15.58 -4.80 -16.96
CA LEU A 58 -15.77 -3.41 -17.42
C LEU A 58 -17.09 -2.82 -16.92
N ASP A 59 -18.18 -3.58 -17.00
CA ASP A 59 -19.49 -3.17 -16.48
C ASP A 59 -19.43 -2.85 -14.97
N ALA A 60 -18.84 -3.75 -14.17
CA ALA A 60 -18.69 -3.53 -12.73
C ALA A 60 -17.81 -2.32 -12.39
N LEU A 61 -16.76 -2.05 -13.18
CA LEU A 61 -15.91 -0.89 -13.00
C LEU A 61 -16.65 0.42 -13.32
N ARG A 62 -17.39 0.45 -14.43
CA ARG A 62 -18.25 1.58 -14.82
C ARG A 62 -19.27 1.89 -13.73
N ASP A 63 -19.98 0.87 -13.24
CA ASP A 63 -21.03 1.04 -12.23
C ASP A 63 -20.46 1.54 -10.88
N ALA A 64 -19.20 1.21 -10.58
CA ALA A 64 -18.48 1.72 -9.42
C ALA A 64 -17.80 3.09 -9.63
N GLY A 65 -17.75 3.61 -10.85
CA GLY A 65 -16.98 4.81 -11.20
C GLY A 65 -15.47 4.63 -10.98
N ALA A 66 -14.95 3.43 -11.23
CA ALA A 66 -13.56 3.06 -11.00
C ALA A 66 -12.80 2.84 -12.32
N HIS A 67 -11.53 3.24 -12.36
CA HIS A 67 -10.64 2.89 -13.47
C HIS A 67 -9.61 1.84 -13.04
N ALA A 68 -9.00 1.16 -14.01
CA ALA A 68 -8.11 0.02 -13.78
C ALA A 68 -7.03 -0.07 -14.87
N THR A 69 -6.01 -0.89 -14.63
CA THR A 69 -5.02 -1.29 -15.64
C THR A 69 -5.20 -2.75 -16.02
N PHE A 70 -5.43 -3.01 -17.30
CA PHE A 70 -5.48 -4.34 -17.90
C PHE A 70 -4.11 -4.67 -18.50
N PHE A 71 -3.39 -5.61 -17.89
CA PHE A 71 -2.20 -6.20 -18.48
C PHE A 71 -2.64 -7.31 -19.44
N VAL A 72 -2.67 -6.98 -20.72
CA VAL A 72 -3.22 -7.85 -21.76
C VAL A 72 -2.15 -8.70 -22.43
N LEU A 73 -2.52 -9.90 -22.84
CA LEU A 73 -1.72 -10.71 -23.76
C LEU A 73 -1.91 -10.19 -25.18
N ASP A 74 -0.82 -10.09 -25.94
CA ASP A 74 -0.86 -9.46 -27.27
C ASP A 74 -1.76 -10.21 -28.27
N GLY A 75 -1.85 -11.53 -28.20
CA GLY A 75 -2.73 -12.35 -29.04
C GLY A 75 -4.20 -12.16 -28.71
N CYS A 76 -4.53 -12.00 -27.42
CA CYS A 76 -5.90 -11.70 -26.98
C CYS A 76 -6.30 -10.29 -27.41
N ALA A 77 -5.40 -9.31 -27.28
CA ALA A 77 -5.65 -7.95 -27.72
C ALA A 77 -5.90 -7.85 -29.24
N GLU A 78 -5.13 -8.58 -30.07
CA GLU A 78 -5.38 -8.63 -31.52
C GLU A 78 -6.66 -9.37 -31.90
N ALA A 79 -7.09 -10.36 -31.11
CA ALA A 79 -8.33 -11.11 -31.35
C ALA A 79 -9.59 -10.32 -30.96
N HIS A 80 -9.48 -9.41 -29.99
CA HIS A 80 -10.61 -8.65 -29.44
C HIS A 80 -10.31 -7.14 -29.39
N PRO A 81 -10.09 -6.50 -30.56
CA PRO A 81 -9.80 -5.06 -30.62
C PRO A 81 -10.94 -4.18 -30.11
N ASP A 82 -12.19 -4.66 -30.19
CA ASP A 82 -13.39 -4.01 -29.66
C ASP A 82 -13.33 -3.85 -28.13
N LEU A 83 -12.83 -4.88 -27.42
CA LEU A 83 -12.65 -4.80 -25.97
C LEU A 83 -11.51 -3.86 -25.58
N ILE A 84 -10.46 -3.80 -26.40
CA ILE A 84 -9.37 -2.83 -26.21
C ILE A 84 -9.87 -1.40 -26.39
N GLU A 85 -10.66 -1.14 -27.44
CA GLU A 85 -11.29 0.16 -27.68
C GLU A 85 -12.20 0.55 -26.51
N ARG A 86 -13.04 -0.39 -26.03
CA ARG A 86 -13.90 -0.19 -24.87
C ARG A 86 -13.10 0.15 -23.60
N MET A 87 -12.01 -0.57 -23.34
CA MET A 87 -11.11 -0.26 -22.21
C MET A 87 -10.60 1.18 -22.28
N GLN A 88 -10.18 1.64 -23.45
CA GLN A 88 -9.65 2.99 -23.63
C GLN A 88 -10.75 4.06 -23.51
N ALA A 89 -11.91 3.81 -24.12
CA ALA A 89 -13.06 4.72 -24.09
C ALA A 89 -13.62 4.93 -22.68
N GLU A 90 -13.61 3.87 -21.86
CA GLU A 90 -14.02 3.92 -20.44
C GLU A 90 -12.91 4.43 -19.49
N GLY A 91 -11.77 4.87 -20.03
CA GLY A 91 -10.72 5.53 -19.25
C GLY A 91 -9.74 4.57 -18.55
N HIS A 92 -9.74 3.29 -18.90
CA HIS A 92 -8.80 2.30 -18.38
C HIS A 92 -7.43 2.35 -19.07
N GLU A 93 -6.44 1.72 -18.44
CA GLU A 93 -5.11 1.54 -19.01
C GLU A 93 -4.94 0.16 -19.62
N VAL A 94 -4.45 0.11 -20.85
CA VAL A 94 -4.01 -1.13 -21.50
C VAL A 94 -2.49 -1.20 -21.42
N ALA A 95 -1.99 -2.26 -20.78
CA ALA A 95 -0.59 -2.51 -20.48
C ALA A 95 -0.16 -3.90 -20.98
N VAL A 96 1.13 -4.17 -21.01
CA VAL A 96 1.68 -5.36 -21.67
C VAL A 96 1.86 -6.52 -20.68
N HIS A 97 1.24 -7.68 -20.96
CA HIS A 97 1.46 -8.94 -20.24
C HIS A 97 2.32 -9.97 -21.00
N GLY A 98 2.87 -9.57 -22.15
CA GLY A 98 3.73 -10.40 -22.99
C GLY A 98 2.96 -11.18 -24.06
N GLY A 99 3.68 -12.07 -24.76
CA GLY A 99 3.15 -12.73 -25.95
C GLY A 99 2.30 -13.98 -25.70
N ARG A 100 2.65 -14.73 -24.66
CA ARG A 100 1.95 -15.96 -24.24
C ARG A 100 2.11 -16.12 -22.74
N HIS A 101 1.04 -16.55 -22.07
CA HIS A 101 1.09 -16.88 -20.65
C HIS A 101 1.82 -18.22 -20.41
N ARG A 102 3.15 -18.22 -20.60
CA ARG A 102 4.04 -19.35 -20.33
C ARG A 102 5.07 -18.95 -19.27
N HIS A 103 5.25 -19.82 -18.29
CA HIS A 103 6.23 -19.61 -17.24
C HIS A 103 7.66 -19.45 -17.78
N ALA A 104 8.44 -18.56 -17.17
CA ALA A 104 9.81 -18.25 -17.56
C ALA A 104 10.75 -19.47 -17.69
N TRP A 105 10.55 -20.52 -16.88
CA TRP A 105 11.34 -21.76 -16.92
C TRP A 105 11.19 -22.55 -18.23
N LEU A 106 10.10 -22.34 -18.96
CA LEU A 106 9.78 -23.03 -20.22
C LEU A 106 10.16 -22.19 -21.45
N ARG A 107 10.83 -21.06 -21.26
CA ARG A 107 11.20 -20.10 -22.31
C ARG A 107 12.71 -19.98 -22.41
N THR A 108 13.22 -19.70 -23.61
CA THR A 108 14.64 -19.37 -23.79
C THR A 108 14.90 -17.92 -23.34
N PRO A 109 16.12 -17.60 -22.85
CA PRO A 109 16.49 -16.22 -22.50
C PRO A 109 16.29 -15.23 -23.65
N TRP A 110 16.61 -15.64 -24.88
CA TRP A 110 16.43 -14.81 -26.06
C TRP A 110 14.94 -14.47 -26.30
N ASN A 111 14.06 -15.47 -26.22
CA ASN A 111 12.63 -15.26 -26.37
C ASN A 111 12.10 -14.32 -25.29
N MET A 112 12.52 -14.51 -24.03
CA MET A 112 12.11 -13.62 -22.92
C MET A 112 12.63 -12.19 -23.07
N MET A 113 13.79 -11.98 -23.68
CA MET A 113 14.36 -10.66 -23.90
C MET A 113 13.65 -9.90 -25.02
N LEU A 114 13.20 -10.59 -26.07
CA LEU A 114 12.50 -9.96 -27.20
C LEU A 114 10.99 -9.81 -26.98
N ASP A 115 10.41 -10.63 -26.10
CA ASP A 115 8.96 -10.65 -25.81
C ASP A 115 8.37 -9.27 -25.49
N PRO A 116 8.97 -8.44 -24.60
CA PRO A 116 8.36 -7.19 -24.19
C PRO A 116 8.21 -6.21 -25.37
N ALA A 117 9.23 -6.09 -26.21
CA ALA A 117 9.20 -5.21 -27.38
C ALA A 117 8.21 -5.69 -28.44
N ARG A 118 8.14 -7.00 -28.70
CA ARG A 118 7.21 -7.60 -29.68
C ARG A 118 5.76 -7.44 -29.24
N ALA A 119 5.47 -7.77 -27.98
CA ALA A 119 4.13 -7.65 -27.43
C ALA A 119 3.68 -6.19 -27.37
N ALA A 120 4.55 -5.27 -26.94
CA ALA A 120 4.24 -3.84 -26.95
C ALA A 120 3.94 -3.30 -28.35
N ALA A 121 4.69 -3.72 -29.37
CA ALA A 121 4.44 -3.30 -30.76
C ALA A 121 3.15 -3.87 -31.36
N ARG A 122 2.71 -5.05 -30.92
CA ARG A 122 1.41 -5.63 -31.30
C ARG A 122 0.26 -4.91 -30.62
N ILE A 123 0.36 -4.73 -29.30
CA ILE A 123 -0.65 -4.01 -28.52
C ILE A 123 -0.77 -2.56 -29.01
N ALA A 124 0.35 -1.86 -29.28
CA ALA A 124 0.34 -0.49 -29.80
C ALA A 124 -0.40 -0.33 -31.14
N ARG A 125 -0.41 -1.37 -31.98
CA ARG A 125 -1.15 -1.35 -33.24
C ARG A 125 -2.66 -1.43 -33.02
N VAL A 126 -3.10 -2.12 -31.97
CA VAL A 126 -4.52 -2.24 -31.61
C VAL A 126 -4.98 -1.00 -30.85
N THR A 127 -4.20 -0.53 -29.88
CA THR A 127 -4.55 0.61 -29.01
C THR A 127 -4.33 1.98 -29.65
N GLY A 128 -3.67 2.05 -30.81
CA GLY A 128 -3.23 3.29 -31.44
C GLY A 128 -2.23 4.11 -30.60
N SER A 129 -1.70 3.56 -29.50
CA SER A 129 -0.84 4.27 -28.55
C SER A 129 0.17 3.33 -27.90
N ALA A 130 1.38 3.84 -27.61
CA ALA A 130 2.44 3.01 -27.05
C ALA A 130 2.14 2.67 -25.56
N PRO A 131 2.07 1.38 -25.19
CA PRO A 131 1.91 1.00 -23.79
C PRO A 131 3.10 1.46 -22.92
N VAL A 132 2.82 1.81 -21.67
CA VAL A 132 3.85 2.30 -20.73
C VAL A 132 4.30 1.23 -19.74
N HIS A 133 3.35 0.43 -19.24
CA HIS A 133 3.61 -0.57 -18.22
C HIS A 133 3.73 -1.99 -18.79
N TYR A 134 4.57 -2.79 -18.14
CA TYR A 134 4.78 -4.20 -18.44
C TYR A 134 4.74 -5.03 -17.16
N ARG A 135 4.10 -6.18 -17.21
CA ARG A 135 4.16 -7.19 -16.15
C ARG A 135 4.37 -8.55 -16.81
N PRO A 136 5.44 -9.29 -16.52
CA PRO A 136 5.62 -10.62 -17.11
C PRO A 136 4.58 -11.60 -16.53
N PRO A 137 4.21 -12.67 -17.28
CA PRO A 137 3.40 -13.76 -16.77
C PRO A 137 3.92 -14.30 -15.44
N HIS A 138 3.00 -14.59 -14.52
CA HIS A 138 3.30 -15.00 -13.14
C HIS A 138 4.12 -13.99 -12.29
N GLY A 139 4.32 -12.75 -12.76
CA GLY A 139 5.24 -11.80 -12.14
C GLY A 139 6.72 -12.25 -12.18
N ALA A 140 7.06 -13.20 -13.06
CA ALA A 140 8.37 -13.86 -13.10
C ALA A 140 9.43 -13.03 -13.82
N TYR A 141 9.99 -12.03 -13.14
CA TYR A 141 11.12 -11.24 -13.64
C TYR A 141 12.43 -12.05 -13.65
N THR A 142 12.96 -12.30 -14.84
CA THR A 142 14.34 -12.80 -15.09
C THR A 142 15.24 -11.70 -15.62
N LEU A 143 16.56 -11.92 -15.65
CA LEU A 143 17.51 -10.95 -16.21
C LEU A 143 17.16 -10.59 -17.66
N ALA A 144 16.75 -11.59 -18.45
CA ALA A 144 16.33 -11.38 -19.83
C ALA A 144 15.10 -10.49 -19.93
N THR A 145 14.05 -10.74 -19.13
CA THR A 145 12.83 -9.91 -19.15
C THR A 145 13.12 -8.48 -18.68
N VAL A 146 13.97 -8.28 -17.67
CA VAL A 146 14.35 -6.96 -17.17
C VAL A 146 15.11 -6.17 -18.24
N ILE A 147 16.06 -6.81 -18.95
CA ILE A 147 16.79 -6.18 -20.06
C ILE A 147 15.81 -5.86 -21.20
N GLY A 148 14.99 -6.82 -21.62
CA GLY A 148 14.03 -6.67 -22.71
C GLY A 148 13.04 -5.53 -22.48
N MET A 149 12.45 -5.49 -21.29
CA MET A 149 11.53 -4.45 -20.86
C MET A 149 12.18 -3.06 -20.91
N ARG A 150 13.41 -2.92 -20.38
CA ARG A 150 14.14 -1.64 -20.41
C ARG A 150 14.48 -1.19 -21.83
N ARG A 151 14.90 -2.12 -22.70
CA ARG A 151 15.18 -1.81 -24.12
C ARG A 151 13.92 -1.40 -24.88
N ALA A 152 12.76 -1.92 -24.48
CA ALA A 152 11.46 -1.54 -25.03
C ALA A 152 10.91 -0.22 -24.47
N GLY A 153 11.62 0.45 -23.54
CA GLY A 153 11.13 1.68 -22.89
C GLY A 153 10.00 1.47 -21.89
N LEU A 154 9.69 0.21 -21.54
CA LEU A 154 8.58 -0.15 -20.66
C LEU A 154 8.97 -0.04 -19.19
N ARG A 155 7.98 0.27 -18.34
CA ARG A 155 8.10 0.29 -16.89
C ARG A 155 7.52 -0.99 -16.31
N GLY A 156 8.36 -1.76 -15.64
CA GLY A 156 7.91 -2.98 -14.97
C GLY A 156 6.93 -2.65 -13.86
N ALA A 157 5.87 -3.42 -13.72
CA ALA A 157 4.86 -3.31 -12.68
C ALA A 157 4.77 -4.59 -11.84
N HIS A 158 4.45 -4.44 -10.57
CA HIS A 158 4.14 -5.53 -9.64
C HIS A 158 3.04 -5.07 -8.67
N TRP A 159 2.52 -6.00 -7.87
CA TRP A 159 1.47 -5.74 -6.89
C TRP A 159 1.96 -5.70 -5.44
N THR A 160 1.21 -5.00 -4.58
CA THR A 160 1.29 -5.11 -3.12
C THR A 160 0.23 -6.05 -2.55
N VAL A 161 -0.88 -6.23 -3.26
CA VAL A 161 -2.03 -7.02 -2.82
C VAL A 161 -2.33 -8.09 -3.86
N THR A 162 -2.45 -9.34 -3.40
CA THR A 162 -2.91 -10.47 -4.20
C THR A 162 -3.98 -11.24 -3.43
N ALA A 163 -4.95 -11.76 -4.17
CA ALA A 163 -6.08 -12.51 -3.65
C ALA A 163 -5.99 -14.01 -3.94
N TYR A 164 -5.07 -14.45 -4.82
CA TYR A 164 -5.02 -15.84 -5.32
C TYR A 164 -6.34 -16.29 -5.95
N ASP A 165 -7.00 -15.39 -6.68
CA ASP A 165 -8.27 -15.60 -7.38
C ASP A 165 -8.20 -16.74 -8.40
N TRP A 166 -6.99 -17.09 -8.85
CA TRP A 166 -6.69 -18.21 -9.75
C TRP A 166 -6.56 -19.59 -9.07
N ASP A 167 -6.56 -19.68 -7.74
CA ASP A 167 -6.59 -20.98 -7.03
C ASP A 167 -8.03 -21.50 -7.01
N ASP A 168 -8.25 -22.72 -7.49
CA ASP A 168 -9.57 -23.34 -7.62
C ASP A 168 -10.35 -23.45 -6.29
N ARG A 169 -9.66 -23.33 -5.14
CA ARG A 169 -10.28 -23.34 -3.80
C ARG A 169 -10.65 -21.95 -3.27
N THR A 170 -10.25 -20.89 -3.97
CA THR A 170 -10.54 -19.51 -3.55
C THR A 170 -11.96 -19.14 -3.94
N THR A 171 -12.75 -18.66 -2.98
CA THR A 171 -14.11 -18.14 -3.22
C THR A 171 -14.11 -16.63 -3.47
N PRO A 172 -15.19 -16.05 -3.99
CA PRO A 172 -15.34 -14.60 -4.13
C PRO A 172 -15.18 -13.83 -2.80
N GLU A 173 -15.71 -14.38 -1.71
CA GLU A 173 -15.60 -13.80 -0.36
C GLU A 173 -14.15 -13.86 0.15
N ASP A 174 -13.43 -14.94 -0.20
CA ASP A 174 -12.00 -15.04 0.05
C ASP A 174 -11.22 -13.95 -0.66
N VAL A 175 -11.54 -13.65 -1.93
CA VAL A 175 -10.94 -12.55 -2.68
C VAL A 175 -11.17 -11.22 -1.97
N GLN A 176 -12.44 -10.91 -1.64
CA GLN A 176 -12.81 -9.68 -0.94
C GLN A 176 -12.06 -9.54 0.39
N ARG A 177 -12.14 -10.57 1.25
CA ARG A 177 -11.49 -10.58 2.57
C ARG A 177 -9.97 -10.40 2.46
N ARG A 178 -9.33 -11.07 1.50
CA ARG A 178 -7.88 -10.99 1.27
C ARG A 178 -7.44 -9.61 0.80
N VAL A 179 -8.19 -8.98 -0.12
CA VAL A 179 -7.90 -7.63 -0.59
C VAL A 179 -8.10 -6.63 0.54
N LEU A 180 -9.27 -6.63 1.18
CA LEU A 180 -9.61 -5.68 2.26
C LEU A 180 -8.64 -5.80 3.45
N ARG A 181 -8.18 -7.01 3.80
CA ARG A 181 -7.20 -7.18 4.88
C ARG A 181 -5.81 -6.65 4.52
N ARG A 182 -5.43 -6.65 3.23
CA ARG A 182 -4.05 -6.37 2.79
C ARG A 182 -3.87 -5.00 2.17
N ILE A 183 -4.94 -4.36 1.71
CA ILE A 183 -4.90 -3.05 1.08
C ILE A 183 -4.33 -1.99 2.01
N ASP A 184 -3.59 -1.06 1.41
CA ASP A 184 -2.97 0.09 2.05
C ASP A 184 -2.95 1.24 1.02
N HIS A 185 -2.72 2.47 1.48
CA HIS A 185 -2.62 3.66 0.65
C HIS A 185 -1.54 3.49 -0.43
N GLY A 186 -1.89 3.83 -1.66
CA GLY A 186 -1.02 3.65 -2.82
C GLY A 186 -0.83 2.19 -3.20
N GLY A 187 -1.67 1.26 -2.71
CA GLY A 187 -1.56 -0.15 -3.05
C GLY A 187 -1.83 -0.45 -4.52
N VAL A 188 -1.21 -1.51 -5.04
CA VAL A 188 -1.51 -2.09 -6.35
C VAL A 188 -2.09 -3.49 -6.13
N ILE A 189 -3.33 -3.69 -6.58
CA ILE A 189 -4.10 -4.93 -6.47
C ILE A 189 -3.98 -5.70 -7.78
N VAL A 190 -3.61 -6.98 -7.72
CA VAL A 190 -3.69 -7.90 -8.88
C VAL A 190 -4.88 -8.85 -8.71
N LEU A 191 -5.68 -8.93 -9.77
CA LEU A 191 -6.75 -9.88 -10.05
C LEU A 191 -6.64 -10.30 -11.53
N HIS A 192 -7.53 -11.16 -12.02
CA HIS A 192 -7.54 -11.61 -13.41
C HIS A 192 -8.92 -11.44 -14.04
N ASP A 193 -8.98 -10.86 -15.24
CA ASP A 193 -10.21 -10.72 -16.02
C ASP A 193 -10.40 -11.85 -17.04
N ALA A 194 -9.37 -12.68 -17.23
CA ALA A 194 -9.40 -13.91 -18.03
C ALA A 194 -8.79 -15.10 -17.27
N GLY A 195 -8.78 -16.27 -17.92
CA GLY A 195 -8.17 -17.48 -17.36
C GLY A 195 -8.87 -17.97 -16.08
N PRO A 196 -8.20 -18.81 -15.27
CA PRO A 196 -8.80 -19.40 -14.08
C PRO A 196 -9.28 -18.37 -13.04
N GLY A 197 -8.58 -17.23 -12.93
CA GLY A 197 -8.88 -16.20 -11.93
C GLY A 197 -10.19 -15.45 -12.20
N ALA A 198 -10.60 -15.31 -13.47
CA ALA A 198 -11.82 -14.62 -13.84
C ALA A 198 -13.08 -15.25 -13.22
N ARG A 199 -13.11 -16.58 -13.06
CA ARG A 199 -14.25 -17.31 -12.45
C ARG A 199 -14.56 -16.84 -11.04
N THR A 200 -13.54 -16.42 -10.31
CA THR A 200 -13.66 -15.94 -8.93
C THR A 200 -13.73 -14.42 -8.87
N THR A 201 -12.96 -13.74 -9.71
CA THR A 201 -12.86 -12.27 -9.74
C THR A 201 -14.17 -11.62 -10.16
N VAL A 202 -14.80 -12.10 -11.25
CA VAL A 202 -16.05 -11.51 -11.77
C VAL A 202 -17.15 -11.43 -10.71
N PRO A 203 -17.54 -12.54 -10.02
CA PRO A 203 -18.56 -12.46 -8.96
C PRO A 203 -18.09 -11.71 -7.70
N ALA A 204 -16.79 -11.65 -7.41
CA ALA A 204 -16.27 -10.93 -6.25
C ALA A 204 -16.32 -9.41 -6.41
N LEU A 205 -16.26 -8.93 -7.66
CA LEU A 205 -15.92 -7.55 -7.98
C LEU A 205 -16.94 -6.52 -7.47
N PRO A 206 -18.27 -6.69 -7.64
CA PRO A 206 -19.23 -5.69 -7.17
C PRO A 206 -19.12 -5.40 -5.66
N GLY A 207 -19.09 -6.45 -4.83
CA GLY A 207 -18.94 -6.32 -3.38
C GLY A 207 -17.56 -5.78 -2.97
N LEU A 208 -16.49 -6.16 -3.69
CA LEU A 208 -15.16 -5.63 -3.45
C LEU A 208 -15.09 -4.12 -3.70
N LEU A 209 -15.62 -3.66 -4.84
CA LEU A 209 -15.62 -2.25 -5.22
C LEU A 209 -16.45 -1.41 -4.24
N ALA A 210 -17.63 -1.90 -3.84
CA ALA A 210 -18.45 -1.26 -2.82
C ALA A 210 -17.71 -1.12 -1.48
N ALA A 211 -17.12 -2.20 -0.96
CA ALA A 211 -16.40 -2.19 0.31
C ALA A 211 -15.14 -1.30 0.28
N LEU A 212 -14.43 -1.23 -0.85
CA LEU A 212 -13.29 -0.31 -1.01
C LEU A 212 -13.76 1.16 -1.02
N ARG A 213 -14.87 1.46 -1.70
CA ARG A 213 -15.46 2.80 -1.73
C ARG A 213 -15.95 3.24 -0.34
N GLU A 214 -16.62 2.35 0.40
CA GLU A 214 -17.05 2.60 1.79
C GLU A 214 -15.86 2.89 2.71
N ARG A 215 -14.72 2.24 2.45
CA ARG A 215 -13.45 2.52 3.14
C ARG A 215 -12.72 3.76 2.63
N GLY A 216 -13.36 4.56 1.77
CA GLY A 216 -12.84 5.81 1.25
C GLY A 216 -11.75 5.65 0.19
N TYR A 217 -11.62 4.49 -0.46
CA TYR A 217 -10.66 4.31 -1.54
C TYR A 217 -11.18 4.87 -2.87
N THR A 218 -10.32 5.65 -3.53
CA THR A 218 -10.45 5.92 -4.97
C THR A 218 -9.62 4.91 -5.76
N LEU A 219 -10.27 4.15 -6.64
CA LEU A 219 -9.63 3.17 -7.51
C LEU A 219 -9.34 3.76 -8.87
N MET A 220 -8.14 3.51 -9.38
CA MET A 220 -7.64 4.12 -10.61
C MET A 220 -6.71 3.19 -11.38
N ALA A 221 -6.37 3.56 -12.61
CA ALA A 221 -5.30 2.90 -13.35
C ALA A 221 -3.93 3.19 -12.69
N LEU A 222 -2.99 2.27 -12.89
CA LEU A 222 -1.63 2.35 -12.36
C LEU A 222 -0.88 3.60 -12.88
N ARG A 223 -1.08 3.99 -14.15
CA ARG A 223 -0.53 5.24 -14.70
C ARG A 223 -0.96 6.50 -13.95
N ASP A 224 -2.13 6.47 -13.33
CA ASP A 224 -2.74 7.62 -12.65
C ASP A 224 -2.48 7.61 -11.13
N LEU A 225 -1.93 6.50 -10.62
CA LEU A 225 -1.67 6.32 -9.20
C LEU A 225 -0.62 7.32 -8.68
N PRO A 226 -0.98 8.27 -7.78
CA PRO A 226 -0.07 9.32 -7.36
C PRO A 226 1.21 8.75 -6.73
N GLY A 227 2.37 9.24 -7.16
CA GLY A 227 3.66 8.79 -6.65
C GLY A 227 4.07 7.38 -7.08
N ALA A 228 3.30 6.70 -7.93
CA ALA A 228 3.71 5.43 -8.52
C ALA A 228 4.87 5.66 -9.48
N ARG A 229 6.02 5.10 -9.15
CA ARG A 229 7.24 5.19 -9.95
C ARG A 229 8.12 3.97 -9.77
N VAL A 230 9.06 3.79 -10.69
CA VAL A 230 10.09 2.77 -10.59
C VAL A 230 10.94 3.03 -9.34
N LEU A 231 11.01 2.06 -8.44
CA LEU A 231 11.81 2.15 -7.23
C LEU A 231 13.30 1.96 -7.54
N ARG A 232 14.14 2.72 -6.84
CA ARG A 232 15.60 2.77 -6.98
C ARG A 232 16.28 2.51 -5.63
N GLY A 233 17.60 2.37 -5.64
CA GLY A 233 18.39 2.08 -4.44
C GLY A 233 18.05 2.95 -3.21
N PRO A 234 17.93 4.29 -3.32
CA PRO A 234 17.57 5.14 -2.19
C PRO A 234 16.21 4.80 -1.53
N ASP A 235 15.28 4.20 -2.28
CA ASP A 235 13.97 3.81 -1.76
C ASP A 235 14.06 2.64 -0.76
N LEU A 236 15.18 1.90 -0.74
CA LEU A 236 15.42 0.84 0.24
C LEU A 236 15.47 1.36 1.67
N LEU A 237 15.99 2.57 1.90
CA LEU A 237 16.03 3.18 3.23
C LEU A 237 14.62 3.44 3.75
N ARG A 238 13.77 4.03 2.91
CA ARG A 238 12.36 4.25 3.23
C ARG A 238 11.63 2.94 3.51
N ARG A 239 11.97 1.89 2.78
CA ARG A 239 11.39 0.56 2.99
C ARG A 239 11.88 -0.11 4.27
N ALA A 240 13.16 0.00 4.59
CA ALA A 240 13.73 -0.49 5.84
C ALA A 240 13.07 0.22 7.03
N ALA A 241 12.87 1.54 6.95
CA ALA A 241 12.13 2.30 7.96
C ALA A 241 10.68 1.78 8.13
N ARG A 242 9.93 1.52 7.03
CA ARG A 242 8.60 0.90 7.13
C ARG A 242 8.63 -0.50 7.73
N ALA A 243 9.68 -1.29 7.49
CA ALA A 243 9.81 -2.62 8.07
C ALA A 243 10.09 -2.55 9.58
N LEU A 244 10.91 -1.58 9.99
CA LEU A 244 11.19 -1.27 11.38
C LEU A 244 9.95 -0.75 12.12
N ASP A 245 9.17 0.14 11.51
CA ASP A 245 7.86 0.59 12.04
C ASP A 245 6.96 -0.62 12.35
N ARG A 246 6.84 -1.59 11.41
CA ARG A 246 6.05 -2.82 11.63
C ARG A 246 6.62 -3.76 12.69
N ALA A 247 7.94 -3.76 12.89
CA ALA A 247 8.56 -4.55 13.94
C ALA A 247 8.30 -3.91 15.30
N TYR A 248 8.42 -2.59 15.38
CA TYR A 248 8.08 -1.80 16.56
C TYR A 248 6.61 -1.99 16.95
N ASP A 249 5.67 -1.91 16.01
CA ASP A 249 4.24 -2.14 16.29
C ASP A 249 4.00 -3.53 16.91
N ARG A 250 4.73 -4.56 16.44
CA ARG A 250 4.64 -5.92 16.98
C ARG A 250 5.19 -6.02 18.41
N VAL A 251 6.30 -5.36 18.70
CA VAL A 251 6.96 -5.41 20.01
C VAL A 251 6.23 -4.56 21.04
N SER A 252 5.74 -3.38 20.64
CA SER A 252 4.96 -2.47 21.50
C SER A 252 3.51 -2.89 21.69
N GLY A 253 3.02 -3.86 20.91
CA GLY A 253 1.61 -4.24 20.91
C GLY A 253 0.70 -3.17 20.29
N ALA A 254 1.24 -2.15 19.62
CA ALA A 254 0.46 -1.11 18.96
C ALA A 254 -0.34 -1.70 17.78
N ARG A 255 -1.65 -1.43 17.77
CA ARG A 255 -2.58 -1.93 16.75
C ARG A 255 -3.28 -0.79 16.01
N PRO A 256 -3.61 -0.96 14.72
CA PRO A 256 -4.46 -0.01 14.01
C PRO A 256 -5.82 0.13 14.72
N ILE A 257 -6.31 1.37 14.85
CA ILE A 257 -7.55 1.67 15.59
C ILE A 257 -8.75 0.95 14.97
N THR A 258 -8.88 0.99 13.66
CA THR A 258 -9.99 0.32 12.93
C THR A 258 -9.75 -1.17 12.70
N GLY A 259 -8.64 -1.73 13.19
CA GLY A 259 -8.19 -3.08 12.82
C GLY A 259 -7.67 -3.20 11.38
N HIS A 260 -7.77 -2.14 10.57
CA HIS A 260 -7.32 -2.14 9.18
C HIS A 260 -5.92 -1.51 9.02
N ARG A 261 -5.13 -2.07 8.10
CA ARG A 261 -3.72 -1.70 7.86
C ARG A 261 -3.54 -0.24 7.43
N ASP A 262 -4.59 0.36 6.87
CA ASP A 262 -4.64 1.72 6.36
C ASP A 262 -4.93 2.80 7.42
N SER A 263 -5.21 2.42 8.69
CA SER A 263 -5.45 3.37 9.79
C SER A 263 -4.30 4.38 9.95
N PHE A 264 -4.61 5.67 10.01
CA PHE A 264 -3.58 6.71 10.16
C PHE A 264 -2.79 6.59 11.49
N LEU A 265 -3.51 6.26 12.57
CA LEU A 265 -2.95 6.06 13.90
C LEU A 265 -3.00 4.58 14.30
N ARG A 266 -2.05 4.21 15.15
CA ARG A 266 -2.01 2.94 15.88
C ARG A 266 -1.95 3.24 17.36
N VAL A 267 -2.56 2.40 18.18
CA VAL A 267 -2.64 2.59 19.63
C VAL A 267 -2.18 1.34 20.36
N GLY A 268 -1.39 1.51 21.40
CA GLY A 268 -0.97 0.46 22.34
C GLY A 268 -1.15 0.93 23.78
N VAL A 269 -1.24 -0.01 24.71
CA VAL A 269 -1.21 0.31 26.15
C VAL A 269 0.25 0.35 26.59
N SER A 270 0.66 1.44 27.22
CA SER A 270 2.04 1.67 27.65
C SER A 270 2.05 2.38 29.01
N SER A 271 3.11 2.19 29.79
CA SER A 271 3.26 2.87 31.08
C SER A 271 3.55 4.34 30.85
N PHE A 272 2.77 5.22 31.49
CA PHE A 272 2.91 6.66 31.35
C PHE A 272 4.34 7.12 31.76
N PRO A 273 5.09 7.80 30.88
CA PRO A 273 6.54 7.94 31.03
C PRO A 273 6.98 9.18 31.82
N LEU A 274 6.05 10.00 32.31
CA LEU A 274 6.32 11.25 33.03
C LEU A 274 5.85 11.17 34.48
N PRO A 275 6.33 12.07 35.36
CA PRO A 275 5.72 12.31 36.67
C PRO A 275 4.22 12.60 36.54
N ASP A 276 3.50 12.51 37.66
CA ASP A 276 2.05 12.73 37.71
C ASP A 276 1.65 14.04 37.02
N VAL A 277 0.70 13.94 36.09
CA VAL A 277 0.13 15.08 35.37
C VAL A 277 -1.34 15.22 35.71
N THR A 278 -1.81 16.44 35.93
CA THR A 278 -3.24 16.76 36.00
C THR A 278 -3.63 17.56 34.76
N LEU A 279 -4.61 17.07 34.00
CA LEU A 279 -5.09 17.68 32.76
C LEU A 279 -6.11 18.80 33.06
N PRO A 280 -6.40 19.70 32.12
CA PRO A 280 -7.29 20.85 32.34
C PRO A 280 -8.73 20.50 32.74
N ASP A 281 -9.20 19.30 32.39
CA ASP A 281 -10.50 18.76 32.79
C ASP A 281 -10.49 18.07 34.17
N GLY A 282 -9.36 18.11 34.87
CA GLY A 282 -9.17 17.52 36.20
C GLY A 282 -8.74 16.05 36.17
N THR A 283 -8.61 15.42 35.00
CA THR A 283 -8.13 14.04 34.91
C THR A 283 -6.69 13.95 35.42
N ARG A 284 -6.46 13.10 36.42
CA ARG A 284 -5.13 12.80 36.94
C ARG A 284 -4.55 11.59 36.21
N VAL A 285 -3.33 11.72 35.70
CA VAL A 285 -2.59 10.68 34.98
C VAL A 285 -1.34 10.35 35.80
N PRO A 286 -1.37 9.30 36.64
CA PRO A 286 -0.23 8.94 37.49
C PRO A 286 0.95 8.41 36.69
N SER A 287 2.16 8.68 37.18
CA SER A 287 3.40 8.12 36.65
C SER A 287 3.37 6.60 36.63
N GLY A 288 3.78 5.99 35.52
CA GLY A 288 3.83 4.54 35.33
C GLY A 288 2.47 3.85 35.14
N SER A 289 1.36 4.58 35.27
CA SER A 289 0.02 4.02 35.04
C SER A 289 -0.17 3.57 33.59
N PRO A 290 -0.97 2.53 33.32
CA PRO A 290 -1.23 2.06 31.96
C PRO A 290 -2.13 3.05 31.21
N GLN A 291 -1.59 3.68 30.17
CA GLN A 291 -2.29 4.68 29.36
C GLN A 291 -2.20 4.33 27.88
N LEU A 292 -3.05 4.94 27.04
CA LEU A 292 -2.99 4.74 25.60
C LEU A 292 -1.88 5.59 24.99
N GLU A 293 -0.90 4.93 24.38
CA GLU A 293 0.09 5.59 23.54
C GLU A 293 -0.33 5.43 22.07
N PHE A 294 -0.38 6.54 21.32
CA PHE A 294 -0.59 6.46 19.88
C PHE A 294 0.66 6.78 19.06
N HIS A 295 0.76 6.08 17.94
CA HIS A 295 1.82 6.21 16.96
C HIS A 295 1.25 6.57 15.59
N VAL A 296 1.77 7.65 15.01
CA VAL A 296 1.40 8.06 13.66
C VAL A 296 2.09 7.16 12.63
N HIS A 297 1.41 6.81 11.54
CA HIS A 297 2.08 6.13 10.44
C HIS A 297 3.03 7.08 9.69
N ASN A 298 4.34 6.93 9.92
CA ASN A 298 5.40 7.80 9.37
C ASN A 298 5.28 8.03 7.86
N ALA A 299 5.06 6.95 7.07
CA ALA A 299 4.94 7.09 5.63
C ALA A 299 3.73 7.95 5.18
N ARG A 300 2.61 7.89 5.91
CA ARG A 300 1.41 8.68 5.62
C ARG A 300 1.63 10.13 6.00
N LEU A 301 2.21 10.36 7.19
CA LEU A 301 2.58 11.69 7.65
C LEU A 301 3.50 12.41 6.66
N VAL A 302 4.55 11.73 6.18
CA VAL A 302 5.52 12.30 5.24
C VAL A 302 4.87 12.57 3.88
N ASP A 303 4.13 11.60 3.34
CA ASP A 303 3.56 11.74 1.99
C ASP A 303 2.39 12.74 1.96
N ALA A 304 1.59 12.82 3.02
CA ALA A 304 0.48 13.76 3.13
C ALA A 304 0.95 15.17 3.53
N GLY A 305 2.07 15.27 4.24
CA GLY A 305 2.60 16.51 4.81
C GLY A 305 1.86 16.97 6.07
N LEU A 306 2.49 17.88 6.81
CA LEU A 306 1.97 18.39 8.09
C LEU A 306 0.58 19.04 7.98
N ARG A 307 0.27 19.71 6.86
CA ARG A 307 -1.04 20.35 6.64
C ARG A 307 -2.20 19.36 6.70
N ARG A 308 -2.02 18.15 6.15
CA ARG A 308 -3.07 17.11 6.17
C ARG A 308 -3.03 16.23 7.42
N ALA A 309 -1.89 16.21 8.12
CA ALA A 309 -1.74 15.44 9.35
C ALA A 309 -2.82 15.81 10.38
N GLY A 310 -3.13 17.09 10.55
CA GLY A 310 -4.17 17.53 11.48
C GLY A 310 -5.56 16.96 11.16
N THR A 311 -5.98 17.01 9.89
CA THR A 311 -7.27 16.44 9.45
C THR A 311 -7.31 14.93 9.64
N GLN A 312 -6.25 14.22 9.25
CA GLN A 312 -6.15 12.75 9.41
C GLN A 312 -6.10 12.34 10.89
N THR A 313 -5.47 13.15 11.75
CA THR A 313 -5.52 12.93 13.20
C THR A 313 -6.94 13.09 13.73
N ARG A 314 -7.70 14.12 13.33
CA ARG A 314 -9.11 14.27 13.78
C ARG A 314 -9.97 13.08 13.36
N GLU A 315 -9.84 12.63 12.11
CA GLU A 315 -10.56 11.46 11.61
C GLU A 315 -10.21 10.20 12.43
N ALA A 316 -8.92 9.96 12.67
CA ALA A 316 -8.48 8.83 13.48
C ALA A 316 -8.89 8.93 14.97
N LEU A 317 -9.06 10.14 15.52
CA LEU A 317 -9.59 10.33 16.87
C LEU A 317 -11.10 10.04 16.94
N ARG A 318 -11.86 10.32 15.87
CA ARG A 318 -13.25 9.86 15.76
C ARG A 318 -13.34 8.33 15.68
N GLU A 319 -12.47 7.71 14.88
CA GLU A 319 -12.33 6.25 14.85
C GLU A 319 -11.97 5.69 16.23
N LEU A 320 -11.09 6.37 16.98
CA LEU A 320 -10.71 5.99 18.33
C LEU A 320 -11.89 6.08 19.30
N ALA A 321 -12.63 7.19 19.28
CA ALA A 321 -13.78 7.41 20.15
C ALA A 321 -14.79 6.24 20.02
N ARG A 322 -15.10 5.83 18.78
CA ARG A 322 -15.93 4.65 18.52
C ARG A 322 -15.29 3.35 19.00
N ALA A 323 -13.99 3.18 18.76
CA ALA A 323 -13.28 1.97 19.18
C ALA A 323 -13.19 1.83 20.72
N LEU A 324 -13.21 2.93 21.47
CA LEU A 324 -13.23 2.92 22.94
C LEU A 324 -14.53 2.36 23.52
N GLU A 325 -15.64 2.41 22.80
CA GLU A 325 -16.93 1.86 23.24
C GLU A 325 -16.94 0.33 23.22
N VAL A 326 -16.23 -0.26 22.24
CA VAL A 326 -16.24 -1.70 21.99
C VAL A 326 -14.99 -2.42 22.50
N ASN A 327 -13.93 -1.68 22.85
CA ASN A 327 -12.67 -2.25 23.31
C ASN A 327 -12.46 -2.05 24.82
N PRO A 328 -12.77 -3.06 25.66
CA PRO A 328 -12.69 -2.93 27.12
C PRO A 328 -11.26 -2.78 27.63
N THR A 329 -10.24 -3.18 26.86
CA THR A 329 -8.84 -2.98 27.24
C THR A 329 -8.45 -1.51 27.11
N TRP A 330 -8.88 -0.85 26.03
CA TRP A 330 -8.56 0.57 25.81
C TRP A 330 -9.41 1.49 26.68
N ALA A 331 -10.64 1.10 26.99
CA ALA A 331 -11.54 1.86 27.85
C ALA A 331 -11.04 2.05 29.29
N ARG A 332 -10.07 1.25 29.75
CA ARG A 332 -9.49 1.32 31.11
C ARG A 332 -8.43 2.42 31.29
N ALA A 333 -7.92 2.98 30.20
CA ALA A 333 -6.99 4.09 30.29
C ALA A 333 -7.74 5.40 30.55
N ASP A 334 -7.08 6.34 31.21
CA ASP A 334 -7.63 7.67 31.50
C ASP A 334 -7.23 8.68 30.43
N ALA A 335 -6.09 8.44 29.76
CA ALA A 335 -5.50 9.37 28.81
C ALA A 335 -4.93 8.68 27.56
N LEU A 336 -4.88 9.48 26.50
CA LEU A 336 -4.19 9.22 25.25
C LEU A 336 -2.99 10.15 25.14
N TYR A 337 -1.80 9.60 24.92
CA TYR A 337 -0.59 10.39 24.75
C TYR A 337 0.25 9.98 23.54
N CYS A 338 1.16 10.87 23.13
CA CYS A 338 2.16 10.61 22.10
C CYS A 338 3.44 11.40 22.38
N LEU A 339 4.58 10.74 22.20
CA LEU A 339 5.91 11.36 22.25
C LEU A 339 6.31 11.78 20.84
N SER A 340 6.22 13.08 20.52
CA SER A 340 6.42 13.52 19.14
C SER A 340 6.83 14.99 18.99
N ALA A 341 7.48 15.28 17.85
CA ALA A 341 7.68 16.64 17.36
C ALA A 341 6.39 17.26 16.75
N LEU A 342 5.28 16.51 16.74
CA LEU A 342 3.98 16.94 16.22
C LEU A 342 3.13 17.74 17.22
N HIS A 343 3.66 18.06 18.41
CA HIS A 343 2.92 18.82 19.42
C HIS A 343 2.26 20.12 18.91
N PRO A 344 2.80 20.90 17.94
CA PRO A 344 2.09 22.08 17.44
C PRO A 344 0.81 21.72 16.69
N VAL A 345 0.82 20.60 15.96
CA VAL A 345 -0.37 20.07 15.27
C VAL A 345 -1.35 19.48 16.28
N LEU A 346 -0.84 18.74 17.28
CA LEU A 346 -1.66 18.07 18.29
C LEU A 346 -2.37 19.07 19.21
N ARG A 347 -1.75 20.21 19.52
CA ARG A 347 -2.41 21.31 20.24
C ARG A 347 -3.66 21.81 19.51
N GLY A 348 -3.59 21.94 18.19
CA GLY A 348 -4.74 22.34 17.35
C GLY A 348 -5.89 21.33 17.30
N VAL A 349 -5.68 20.12 17.83
CA VAL A 349 -6.71 19.07 17.98
C VAL A 349 -6.99 18.74 19.45
N GLY A 350 -6.60 19.61 20.37
CA GLY A 350 -7.01 19.56 21.78
C GLY A 350 -6.05 18.85 22.73
N PHE A 351 -4.83 18.50 22.29
CA PHE A 351 -3.83 17.93 23.19
C PHE A 351 -3.10 19.02 23.98
N GLU A 352 -2.87 18.74 25.25
CA GLU A 352 -1.92 19.47 26.07
C GLU A 352 -0.49 19.06 25.75
N THR A 353 0.44 19.99 25.89
CA THR A 353 1.86 19.76 25.62
C THR A 353 2.66 19.81 26.92
N VAL A 354 3.30 18.70 27.27
CA VAL A 354 4.13 18.56 28.47
C VAL A 354 5.59 18.35 28.05
N ASP A 355 6.50 19.04 28.73
CA ASP A 355 7.93 18.87 28.50
C ASP A 355 8.39 17.50 29.04
N VAL A 356 9.37 16.93 28.34
CA VAL A 356 9.96 15.63 28.70
C VAL A 356 11.36 15.85 29.27
N PRO A 357 11.87 14.93 30.12
CA PRO A 357 13.23 15.03 30.63
C PRO A 357 14.27 15.16 29.50
N GLN A 358 15.31 15.97 29.71
CA GLN A 358 16.29 16.32 28.68
C GLN A 358 16.95 15.08 28.03
N GLY A 359 17.22 14.02 28.80
CA GLY A 359 17.76 12.76 28.27
C GLY A 359 16.80 12.07 27.28
N MET A 360 15.49 12.10 27.57
CA MET A 360 14.46 11.57 26.69
C MET A 360 14.34 12.42 25.42
N GLU A 361 14.34 13.74 25.56
CA GLU A 361 14.32 14.69 24.44
C GLU A 361 15.48 14.42 23.46
N ARG A 362 16.70 14.29 23.97
CA ARG A 362 17.89 13.98 23.15
C ARG A 362 17.75 12.67 22.39
N ARG A 363 17.26 11.61 23.05
CA ARG A 363 17.05 10.28 22.44
C ARG A 363 15.99 10.33 21.35
N LEU A 364 14.83 10.93 21.63
CA LEU A 364 13.75 11.09 20.66
C LEU A 364 14.18 11.99 19.49
N GLY A 365 14.94 13.05 19.75
CA GLY A 365 15.46 13.95 18.74
C GLY A 365 16.48 13.27 17.81
N ALA A 366 17.34 12.42 18.35
CA ALA A 366 18.24 11.55 17.57
C ALA A 366 17.44 10.58 16.68
N TRP A 367 16.44 9.92 17.25
CA TRP A 367 15.56 9.02 16.50
C TRP A 367 14.79 9.74 15.38
N ALA A 368 14.24 10.92 15.67
CA ALA A 368 13.53 11.73 14.68
C ALA A 368 14.45 12.17 13.52
N ARG A 369 15.75 12.41 13.77
CA ARG A 369 16.74 12.68 12.70
C ARG A 369 16.93 11.48 11.78
N VAL A 370 17.02 10.27 12.34
CA VAL A 370 17.12 9.02 11.56
C VAL A 370 15.90 8.85 10.65
N LEU A 371 14.70 9.00 11.21
CA LEU A 371 13.46 8.90 10.43
C LEU A 371 13.39 9.98 9.33
N ARG A 372 13.74 11.22 9.64
CA ARG A 372 13.78 12.28 8.61
C ARG A 372 14.76 11.96 7.48
N GLY A 373 15.92 11.37 7.80
CA GLY A 373 16.85 10.87 6.79
C GLY A 373 16.23 9.79 5.91
N ALA A 374 15.61 8.77 6.50
CA ALA A 374 14.99 7.67 5.77
C ALA A 374 13.81 8.10 4.87
N TYR A 375 13.12 9.18 5.26
CA TYR A 375 11.99 9.73 4.54
C TYR A 375 12.33 10.99 3.71
N GLY A 376 13.61 11.40 3.64
CA GLY A 376 14.08 12.49 2.78
C GLY A 376 13.68 13.91 3.22
N THR A 377 13.38 14.13 4.51
CA THR A 377 12.86 15.41 5.05
C THR A 377 13.89 16.18 5.88
N THR A 378 15.18 16.03 5.58
CA THR A 378 16.30 16.57 6.40
C THR A 378 16.45 18.09 6.42
N ARG A 379 15.75 18.83 5.55
CA ARG A 379 15.92 20.29 5.38
C ARG A 379 15.11 21.16 6.36
N ALA A 380 14.15 20.60 7.11
CA ALA A 380 13.31 21.38 8.02
C ALA A 380 13.83 21.36 9.46
N LYS A 381 13.88 22.53 10.12
CA LYS A 381 14.10 22.64 11.57
C LYS A 381 12.88 22.05 12.27
N ALA A 382 13.00 20.82 12.76
CA ALA A 382 11.91 20.15 13.47
C ALA A 382 11.80 20.70 14.91
N PRO A 383 10.58 20.89 15.44
CA PRO A 383 10.38 21.14 16.86
C PRO A 383 11.01 20.04 17.70
N GLN A 384 11.40 20.37 18.93
CA GLN A 384 11.85 19.35 19.86
C GLN A 384 10.70 18.40 20.20
N PRO A 385 10.98 17.09 20.34
CA PRO A 385 9.96 16.13 20.78
C PRO A 385 9.44 16.51 22.16
N LYS A 386 8.12 16.55 22.30
CA LYS A 386 7.42 16.76 23.57
C LYS A 386 6.39 15.66 23.77
N LEU A 387 5.85 15.52 24.97
CA LEU A 387 4.70 14.68 25.21
C LEU A 387 3.44 15.49 24.92
N SER A 388 2.57 14.96 24.07
CA SER A 388 1.22 15.49 23.87
C SER A 388 0.23 14.55 24.54
N VAL A 389 -0.66 15.06 25.38
CA VAL A 389 -1.64 14.25 26.13
C VAL A 389 -3.04 14.87 26.11
N ILE A 390 -4.06 14.02 26.08
CA ILE A 390 -5.48 14.38 26.16
C ILE A 390 -6.19 13.30 26.98
N SER A 391 -7.20 13.65 27.78
CA SER A 391 -7.99 12.64 28.49
C SER A 391 -8.87 11.87 27.50
N LEU A 392 -9.22 10.62 27.81
CA LEU A 392 -10.16 9.87 26.97
C LEU A 392 -11.58 10.43 27.04
N ASP A 393 -11.95 11.05 28.15
CA ASP A 393 -13.24 11.74 28.26
C ASP A 393 -13.32 12.95 27.35
N GLU A 394 -12.21 13.69 27.21
CA GLU A 394 -12.12 14.78 26.25
C GLU A 394 -12.14 14.28 24.80
N VAL A 395 -11.50 13.14 24.52
CA VAL A 395 -11.60 12.48 23.21
C VAL A 395 -13.05 12.11 22.89
N ARG A 396 -13.77 11.49 23.83
CA ARG A 396 -15.19 11.16 23.68
C ARG A 396 -16.04 12.40 23.47
N ARG A 397 -15.83 13.45 24.28
CA ARG A 397 -16.57 14.71 24.19
C ARG A 397 -16.37 15.41 22.85
N ARG A 398 -15.13 15.49 22.36
CA ARG A 398 -14.80 16.21 21.11
C ARG A 398 -15.07 15.41 19.84
N TYR A 399 -14.91 14.08 19.89
CA TYR A 399 -14.83 13.24 18.69
C TYR A 399 -15.83 12.08 18.68
N GLY A 400 -16.56 11.84 19.78
CA GLY A 400 -17.60 10.80 19.86
C GLY A 400 -18.92 11.22 19.23
N ALA A 401 -19.22 12.52 19.13
CA ALA A 401 -20.48 13.00 18.58
C ALA A 401 -20.40 13.20 17.06
N GLU A 402 -20.89 12.20 16.31
CA GLU A 402 -21.42 12.31 14.95
C GLU A 402 -22.19 11.00 14.62
N VAL A 403 -23.38 10.79 15.23
CA VAL A 403 -24.52 10.02 14.67
C VAL A 403 -25.83 10.53 15.29
N ASN A 404 -26.46 11.48 14.61
CA ASN A 404 -27.92 11.55 14.36
C ASN A 404 -28.19 12.85 13.59
N ALA A 405 -27.94 12.80 12.28
CA ALA A 405 -28.59 13.62 11.26
C ALA A 405 -28.47 12.87 9.93
#